data_AF-K1S6L7-F1
#
_entry.id   AF-K1S6L7-F1
#
_cell.length_a   1.000
_cell.length_b   1.000
_cell.length_c   1.000
_cell.angle_alpha   90.00
_cell.angle_beta   90.00
_cell.angle_gamma   90.00
#
_symmetry.space_group_name_H-M   'P 1'
#
loop_
_entity.id
_entity.type
_entity.pdbx_description
1 polymer ?
#
loop_
_entity_poly.entity_id
_entity_poly.type
_entity_poly.pdbx_seq_one_letter_code
_entity_poly.pdbx_strand_id
1 'polypeptide(L)'
;MTDFRLNTIAPGVIDHSEWTKENGHNNALRINGLGAPRAFFTPILRETGVPNVSYGEDYALGLIFSRQYKIGRIYDVLYLCRRWEGNSDAALSIEQTNANNHYKDSLRTRELGIRKKYTEELKNRNEIKRFIDSQLACWPLAHHNHEALQTVQTKELSINGYTFVVQCNAQRAVSTTAKVD
;
A
#
# COMPACT_ATOMS: atom_id res chain seq x y z
N MET A 1 -19.69 2.96 23.90
CA MET A 1 -20.80 3.45 23.05
C MET A 1 -21.90 3.97 23.98
N THR A 2 -22.60 5.05 23.62
CA THR A 2 -23.63 5.66 24.49
C THR A 2 -24.94 5.93 23.77
N ASP A 3 -26.02 6.07 24.52
CA ASP A 3 -27.29 6.64 24.04
C ASP A 3 -27.21 8.18 23.93
N PHE A 4 -28.34 8.82 23.59
CA PHE A 4 -28.45 10.28 23.47
C PHE A 4 -28.22 11.02 24.81
N ARG A 5 -28.48 10.36 25.94
CA ARG A 5 -28.30 10.87 27.30
C ARG A 5 -26.93 10.54 27.88
N LEU A 6 -26.00 10.01 27.06
CA LEU A 6 -24.65 9.58 27.44
C LEU A 6 -24.60 8.35 28.36
N ASN A 7 -25.70 7.59 28.50
CA ASN A 7 -25.67 6.32 29.19
C ASN A 7 -24.94 5.29 28.34
N THR A 8 -24.07 4.48 28.97
CA THR A 8 -23.33 3.43 28.25
C THR A 8 -24.29 2.35 27.79
N ILE A 9 -24.14 1.93 26.52
CA ILE A 9 -24.90 0.84 25.92
C ILE A 9 -23.95 -0.28 25.46
N ALA A 10 -24.44 -1.53 25.51
CA ALA A 10 -23.70 -2.69 25.02
C ALA A 10 -23.37 -2.57 23.52
N PRO A 11 -22.22 -3.10 23.04
CA PRO A 11 -21.24 -3.90 23.76
C PRO A 11 -20.17 -3.07 24.51
N GLY A 12 -20.33 -1.75 24.63
CA GLY A 12 -19.36 -0.91 25.32
C GLY A 12 -18.13 -0.56 24.47
N VAL A 13 -16.94 -0.94 24.93
CA VAL A 13 -15.65 -0.73 24.26
C VAL A 13 -15.28 -1.98 23.48
N ILE A 14 -14.94 -1.81 22.19
CA ILE A 14 -14.49 -2.91 21.34
C ILE A 14 -12.96 -2.84 21.27
N ASP A 15 -12.29 -3.77 21.94
CA ASP A 15 -10.85 -3.69 22.21
C ASP A 15 -9.97 -4.10 21.02
N HIS A 16 -10.47 -4.91 20.07
CA HIS A 16 -9.69 -5.34 18.89
C HIS A 16 -8.25 -5.77 19.24
N SER A 17 -8.07 -6.55 20.30
CA SER A 17 -6.76 -6.92 20.86
C SER A 17 -5.88 -7.66 19.85
N GLU A 18 -6.48 -8.18 18.78
CA GLU A 18 -5.79 -8.80 17.66
C GLU A 18 -4.94 -7.83 16.79
N TRP A 19 -5.06 -6.51 17.00
CA TRP A 19 -4.26 -5.51 16.29
C TRP A 19 -2.88 -5.31 16.96
N THR A 20 -1.82 -5.73 16.25
CA THR A 20 -0.41 -5.51 16.65
C THR A 20 0.31 -4.58 15.69
N LYS A 21 1.48 -4.07 16.11
CA LYS A 21 2.35 -3.22 15.27
C LYS A 21 2.85 -3.98 14.04
N GLU A 22 3.03 -5.29 14.16
CA GLU A 22 3.60 -6.16 13.15
C GLU A 22 2.53 -6.64 12.14
N ASN A 23 1.29 -6.86 12.59
CA ASN A 23 0.26 -7.52 11.78
C ASN A 23 -1.06 -6.75 11.66
N GLY A 24 -1.14 -5.52 12.17
CA GLY A 24 -2.35 -4.69 12.11
C GLY A 24 -2.90 -4.50 10.69
N HIS A 25 -2.02 -4.35 9.69
CA HIS A 25 -2.44 -4.20 8.30
C HIS A 25 -3.19 -5.41 7.73
N ASN A 26 -2.96 -6.62 8.25
CA ASN A 26 -3.70 -7.82 7.86
C ASN A 26 -4.98 -7.94 8.66
N ASN A 27 -4.98 -7.49 9.92
CA ASN A 27 -6.20 -7.42 10.71
C ASN A 27 -7.23 -6.46 10.09
N ALA A 28 -6.77 -5.39 9.43
CA ALA A 28 -7.63 -4.48 8.68
C ALA A 28 -8.54 -5.20 7.65
N LEU A 29 -8.14 -6.35 7.12
CA LEU A 29 -8.96 -7.14 6.18
C LEU A 29 -10.05 -7.97 6.87
N ARG A 30 -9.99 -8.14 8.20
CA ARG A 30 -10.85 -9.04 8.99
C ARG A 30 -11.89 -8.29 9.82
N ILE A 31 -11.74 -6.98 9.96
CA ILE A 31 -12.66 -6.12 10.71
C ILE A 31 -13.74 -5.54 9.80
N ASN A 32 -14.87 -5.13 10.39
CA ASN A 32 -15.96 -4.51 9.63
C ASN A 32 -15.70 -3.04 9.26
N GLY A 33 -14.71 -2.40 9.87
CA GLY A 33 -14.34 -1.01 9.60
C GLY A 33 -13.24 -0.57 10.55
N LEU A 34 -12.49 0.47 10.18
CA LEU A 34 -11.54 1.08 11.11
C LEU A 34 -12.32 1.93 12.12
N GLY A 35 -12.09 1.69 13.40
CA GLY A 35 -12.71 2.47 14.47
C GLY A 35 -12.37 3.95 14.37
N ALA A 36 -13.32 4.83 14.66
CA ALA A 36 -13.03 6.25 14.84
C ALA A 36 -12.29 6.52 16.17
N PRO A 37 -11.73 7.74 16.36
CA PRO A 37 -11.41 8.71 15.32
C PRO A 37 -10.29 8.21 14.41
N ARG A 38 -10.24 8.70 13.17
CA ARG A 38 -9.19 8.37 12.20
C ARG A 38 -8.54 9.67 11.74
N ALA A 39 -7.21 9.64 11.59
CA ALA A 39 -6.44 10.76 11.07
C ALA A 39 -5.61 10.28 9.89
N PHE A 40 -5.64 11.04 8.79
CA PHE A 40 -4.89 10.77 7.58
C PHE A 40 -3.98 11.95 7.24
N PHE A 41 -2.77 11.66 6.76
CA PHE A 41 -1.86 12.70 6.33
C PHE A 41 -2.36 13.33 5.02
N THR A 42 -2.63 14.64 5.05
CA THR A 42 -3.36 15.34 3.98
C THR A 42 -2.74 15.20 2.59
N PRO A 43 -1.40 15.28 2.39
CA PRO A 43 -0.81 15.10 1.07
C PRO A 43 -1.11 13.72 0.48
N ILE A 44 -0.96 12.65 1.27
CA ILE A 44 -1.26 11.27 0.84
C ILE A 44 -2.74 11.10 0.53
N LEU A 45 -3.62 11.69 1.34
CA LEU A 45 -5.07 11.64 1.11
C LEU A 45 -5.48 12.32 -0.20
N ARG A 46 -4.87 13.47 -0.53
CA ARG A 46 -5.15 14.19 -1.78
C ARG A 46 -4.67 13.44 -3.01
N GLU A 47 -3.50 12.80 -2.94
CA GLU A 47 -2.98 11.97 -4.02
C GLU A 47 -3.84 10.71 -4.25
N THR A 48 -4.30 10.09 -3.16
CA THR A 48 -5.09 8.86 -3.24
C THR A 48 -6.54 9.12 -3.65
N GLY A 49 -7.11 10.23 -3.19
CA GLY A 49 -8.54 10.53 -3.34
C GLY A 49 -9.43 9.73 -2.38
N VAL A 50 -10.67 10.17 -2.20
CA VAL A 50 -11.68 9.49 -1.39
C VAL A 50 -12.73 8.87 -2.33
N PRO A 51 -13.08 7.59 -2.16
CA PRO A 51 -14.15 6.98 -2.96
C PRO A 51 -15.47 7.74 -2.78
N ASN A 52 -16.12 8.08 -3.91
CA ASN A 52 -17.45 8.68 -3.88
C ASN A 52 -18.50 7.59 -3.69
N VAL A 53 -18.72 7.19 -2.43
CA VAL A 53 -19.70 6.18 -2.02
C VAL A 53 -20.39 6.63 -0.74
N SER A 54 -21.57 6.09 -0.48
CA SER A 54 -22.36 6.44 0.71
C SER A 54 -22.03 5.59 1.94
N TYR A 55 -21.14 4.60 1.82
CA TYR A 55 -20.78 3.70 2.91
C TYR A 55 -19.42 3.04 2.69
N GLY A 56 -18.52 3.11 3.67
CA GLY A 56 -17.26 2.34 3.70
C GLY A 56 -16.08 3.00 2.99
N GLU A 57 -16.18 4.29 2.68
CA GLU A 57 -15.10 5.13 2.13
C GLU A 57 -13.88 5.19 3.06
N ASP A 58 -14.12 5.31 4.37
CA ASP A 58 -13.08 5.34 5.40
C ASP A 58 -12.31 4.01 5.49
N TYR A 59 -13.04 2.89 5.36
CA TYR A 59 -12.49 1.56 5.32
C TYR A 59 -11.67 1.32 4.05
N ALA A 60 -12.16 1.79 2.89
CA ALA A 60 -11.41 1.73 1.64
C ALA A 60 -10.07 2.48 1.74
N LEU A 61 -10.07 3.71 2.28
CA LEU A 61 -8.85 4.48 2.54
C LEU A 61 -7.91 3.72 3.49
N GLY A 62 -8.47 3.16 4.56
CA GLY A 62 -7.75 2.32 5.50
C GLY A 62 -6.99 1.17 4.85
N LEU A 63 -7.67 0.42 3.98
CA LEU A 63 -7.07 -0.69 3.23
C LEU A 63 -5.95 -0.20 2.30
N ILE A 64 -6.21 0.86 1.53
CA ILE A 64 -5.23 1.45 0.60
C ILE A 64 -3.97 1.89 1.36
N PHE A 65 -4.13 2.62 2.45
CA PHE A 65 -2.99 3.11 3.23
C PHE A 65 -2.26 1.98 3.94
N SER A 66 -2.98 1.00 4.51
CA SER A 66 -2.36 -0.14 5.19
C SER A 66 -1.46 -0.99 4.28
N ARG A 67 -1.63 -0.89 2.96
CA ARG A 67 -0.78 -1.56 1.97
C ARG A 67 0.62 -0.95 1.86
N GLN A 68 0.74 0.36 2.05
CA GLN A 68 1.96 1.13 1.76
C GLN A 68 2.57 1.79 3.00
N TYR A 69 1.74 2.06 4.01
CA TYR A 69 2.09 2.81 5.20
C TYR A 69 1.72 2.03 6.45
N LYS A 70 2.50 2.23 7.51
CA LYS A 70 2.15 1.70 8.83
C LYS A 70 1.01 2.53 9.41
N ILE A 71 -0.04 1.85 9.87
CA ILE A 71 -1.13 2.47 10.61
C ILE A 71 -0.81 2.37 12.10
N GLY A 72 -0.66 3.52 12.75
CA GLY A 72 -0.57 3.61 14.20
C GLY A 72 -1.95 3.47 14.84
N ARG A 73 -2.03 2.77 15.97
CA ARG A 73 -3.24 2.64 16.76
C ARG A 73 -3.06 3.28 18.13
N ILE A 74 -4.07 4.04 18.56
CA ILE A 74 -4.22 4.47 19.95
C ILE A 74 -5.19 3.48 20.61
N TYR A 75 -4.75 2.87 21.72
CA TYR A 75 -5.52 1.83 22.42
C TYR A 75 -6.54 2.42 23.39
N ASP A 76 -6.31 3.65 23.84
CA ASP A 76 -7.23 4.37 24.71
C ASP A 76 -8.49 4.81 23.96
N VAL A 77 -9.61 4.84 24.68
CA VAL A 77 -10.88 5.36 24.14
C VAL A 77 -10.79 6.88 24.03
N LEU A 78 -10.74 7.39 22.80
CA LEU A 78 -10.59 8.83 22.54
C LEU A 78 -11.91 9.57 22.32
N TYR A 79 -13.02 8.86 22.11
CA TYR A 79 -14.31 9.47 21.81
C TYR A 79 -15.47 8.56 22.21
N LEU A 80 -16.64 9.16 22.46
CA LEU A 80 -17.87 8.45 22.76
C LEU A 80 -18.74 8.39 21.49
N CYS A 81 -18.84 7.20 20.90
CA CYS A 81 -19.79 6.94 19.82
C CYS A 81 -21.21 6.93 20.37
N ARG A 82 -22.04 7.89 19.93
CA ARG A 82 -23.46 7.99 20.26
C ARG A 82 -24.30 7.21 19.26
N ARG A 83 -25.26 6.42 19.75
CA ARG A 83 -26.31 5.79 18.92
C ARG A 83 -27.70 6.22 19.40
N TRP A 84 -28.62 6.32 18.46
CA TRP A 84 -30.03 6.66 18.73
C TRP A 84 -30.93 5.98 17.69
N GLU A 85 -32.22 5.94 17.99
CA GLU A 85 -33.25 5.33 17.13
C GLU A 85 -33.39 6.09 15.80
N GLY A 86 -33.46 5.36 14.68
CA GLY A 86 -33.46 5.95 13.34
C GLY A 86 -32.09 6.42 12.84
N ASN A 87 -31.00 6.14 13.55
CA ASN A 87 -29.65 6.34 13.00
C ASN A 87 -29.42 5.41 11.79
N SER A 88 -28.84 5.97 10.72
CA SER A 88 -28.66 5.33 9.42
C SER A 88 -27.92 4.00 9.47
N ASP A 89 -27.08 3.76 10.49
CA ASP A 89 -26.28 2.54 10.62
C ASP A 89 -26.89 1.46 11.54
N ALA A 90 -27.99 1.76 12.25
CA ALA A 90 -28.56 0.86 13.26
C ALA A 90 -29.89 0.21 12.85
N ALA A 91 -30.61 0.81 11.88
CA ALA A 91 -31.93 0.38 11.44
C ALA A 91 -31.96 0.12 9.91
N LEU A 92 -30.92 -0.54 9.39
CA LEU A 92 -30.84 -0.89 7.97
C LEU A 92 -31.78 -2.04 7.62
N SER A 93 -32.39 -1.98 6.43
CA SER A 93 -33.07 -3.14 5.86
C SER A 93 -32.07 -4.27 5.56
N ILE A 94 -32.58 -5.48 5.35
CA ILE A 94 -31.75 -6.63 4.97
C ILE A 94 -31.03 -6.34 3.65
N GLU A 95 -31.72 -5.73 2.68
CA GLU A 95 -31.19 -5.36 1.37
C GLU A 95 -30.05 -4.35 1.51
N GLN A 96 -30.22 -3.31 2.33
CA GLN A 96 -29.17 -2.31 2.58
C GLN A 96 -27.97 -2.94 3.29
N THR A 97 -28.21 -3.80 4.28
CA THR A 97 -27.15 -4.54 4.98
C THR A 97 -26.36 -5.40 4.01
N ASN A 98 -27.04 -6.12 3.12
CA ASN A 98 -26.41 -6.97 2.11
C ASN A 98 -25.60 -6.14 1.10
N ALA A 99 -26.13 -5.01 0.64
CA ALA A 99 -25.40 -4.11 -0.26
C ALA A 99 -24.11 -3.57 0.39
N ASN A 100 -24.20 -3.16 1.66
CA ASN A 100 -23.06 -2.66 2.43
C ASN A 100 -21.99 -3.75 2.66
N ASN A 101 -22.42 -4.96 3.00
CA ASN A 101 -21.52 -6.11 3.18
C ASN A 101 -20.83 -6.48 1.86
N HIS A 102 -21.62 -6.60 0.78
CA HIS A 102 -21.10 -6.88 -0.56
C HIS A 102 -20.06 -5.85 -1.00
N TYR A 103 -20.32 -4.55 -0.75
CA TYR A 103 -19.34 -3.51 -1.05
C TYR A 103 -18.04 -3.69 -0.26
N LYS A 104 -18.09 -3.89 1.06
CA LYS A 104 -16.89 -4.12 1.88
C LYS A 104 -16.14 -5.38 1.49
N ASP A 105 -16.82 -6.45 1.10
CA ASP A 105 -16.20 -7.68 0.61
C ASP A 105 -15.52 -7.49 -0.75
N SER A 106 -16.10 -6.66 -1.62
CA SER A 106 -15.46 -6.28 -2.88
C SER A 106 -14.14 -5.51 -2.64
N LEU A 107 -14.12 -4.61 -1.63
CA LEU A 107 -12.91 -3.88 -1.23
C LEU A 107 -11.84 -4.84 -0.71
N ARG A 108 -12.19 -5.77 0.18
CA ARG A 108 -11.27 -6.80 0.71
C ARG A 108 -10.70 -7.67 -0.42
N THR A 109 -11.56 -8.12 -1.33
CA THR A 109 -11.18 -8.96 -2.47
C THR A 109 -10.19 -8.25 -3.38
N ARG A 110 -10.50 -7.00 -3.73
CA ARG A 110 -9.61 -6.16 -4.55
C ARG A 110 -8.26 -5.95 -3.86
N GLU A 111 -8.28 -5.60 -2.57
CA GLU A 111 -7.07 -5.37 -1.80
C GLU A 111 -6.19 -6.62 -1.71
N LEU A 112 -6.78 -7.78 -1.44
CA LEU A 112 -6.07 -9.07 -1.45
C LEU A 112 -5.43 -9.37 -2.81
N GLY A 113 -6.15 -9.13 -3.91
CA GLY A 113 -5.62 -9.32 -5.26
C GLY A 113 -4.40 -8.45 -5.52
N ILE A 114 -4.46 -7.17 -5.13
CA ILE A 114 -3.33 -6.24 -5.25
C ILE A 114 -2.14 -6.71 -4.41
N ARG A 115 -2.35 -7.06 -3.13
CA ARG A 115 -1.25 -7.53 -2.25
C ARG A 115 -0.58 -8.80 -2.75
N LYS A 116 -1.37 -9.75 -3.27
CA LYS A 116 -0.83 -10.97 -3.90
C LYS A 116 0.05 -10.62 -5.09
N LYS A 117 -0.42 -9.75 -5.98
CA LYS A 117 0.37 -9.30 -7.14
C LYS A 117 1.70 -8.66 -6.72
N TYR A 118 1.68 -7.73 -5.75
CA TYR A 118 2.89 -7.12 -5.21
C TYR A 118 3.89 -8.16 -4.65
N THR A 119 3.37 -9.16 -3.94
CA THR A 119 4.19 -10.22 -3.36
C THR A 119 4.84 -11.08 -4.45
N GLU A 120 4.09 -11.47 -5.48
CA GLU A 120 4.61 -12.23 -6.61
C GLU A 120 5.63 -11.42 -7.43
N GLU A 121 5.37 -10.13 -7.68
CA GLU A 121 6.35 -9.24 -8.34
C GLU A 121 7.64 -9.07 -7.53
N LEU A 122 7.55 -9.03 -6.19
CA LEU A 122 8.71 -8.98 -5.32
C LEU A 122 9.51 -10.29 -5.35
N LYS A 123 8.83 -11.45 -5.31
CA LYS A 123 9.48 -12.76 -5.45
C LYS A 123 10.21 -12.87 -6.79
N ASN A 124 9.53 -12.54 -7.89
CA ASN A 124 10.12 -12.58 -9.24
C ASN A 124 11.35 -11.68 -9.34
N ARG A 125 11.31 -10.46 -8.79
CA ARG A 125 12.49 -9.57 -8.76
C ARG A 125 13.65 -10.18 -7.98
N ASN A 126 13.37 -10.80 -6.83
CA ASN A 126 14.41 -11.46 -6.02
C ASN A 126 15.01 -12.67 -6.75
N GLU A 127 14.20 -13.46 -7.45
CA GLU A 127 14.66 -14.58 -8.27
C GLU A 127 15.54 -14.12 -9.44
N ILE A 128 15.10 -13.09 -10.17
CA ILE A 128 15.89 -12.46 -11.24
C ILE A 128 17.22 -11.95 -10.69
N LYS A 129 17.19 -11.27 -9.53
CA LYS A 129 18.41 -10.78 -8.89
C LYS A 129 19.35 -11.93 -8.54
N ARG A 130 18.86 -13.00 -7.90
CA ARG A 130 19.66 -14.19 -7.58
C ARG A 130 20.25 -14.85 -8.82
N PHE A 131 19.46 -14.93 -9.90
CA PHE A 131 19.94 -15.45 -11.17
C PHE A 131 21.10 -14.60 -11.70
N ILE A 132 20.93 -13.27 -11.79
CA ILE A 132 21.99 -12.34 -12.22
C ILE A 132 23.24 -12.50 -11.34
N ASP A 133 23.08 -12.47 -10.01
CA ASP A 133 24.18 -12.63 -9.07
C ASP A 133 24.95 -13.94 -9.33
N SER A 134 24.24 -15.05 -9.60
CA SER A 134 24.87 -16.35 -9.88
C SER A 134 25.58 -16.40 -11.24
N GLN A 135 25.05 -15.75 -12.29
CA GLN A 135 25.72 -15.67 -13.60
C GLN A 135 27.00 -14.84 -13.52
N LEU A 136 26.96 -13.68 -12.83
CA LEU A 136 28.13 -12.84 -12.67
C LEU A 136 29.22 -13.54 -11.85
N ALA A 137 28.89 -14.35 -10.86
CA ALA A 137 29.87 -15.13 -10.11
C ALA A 137 30.68 -16.11 -10.98
N CYS A 138 30.07 -16.64 -12.04
CA CYS A 138 30.69 -17.65 -12.91
C CYS A 138 31.37 -17.06 -14.15
N TRP A 139 31.02 -15.82 -14.54
CA TRP A 139 31.50 -15.19 -15.78
C TRP A 139 32.31 -13.92 -15.47
N PRO A 140 33.65 -14.04 -15.26
CA PRO A 140 34.49 -12.93 -14.83
C PRO A 140 34.38 -11.70 -15.73
N LEU A 141 34.40 -11.85 -17.06
CA LEU A 141 34.29 -10.71 -17.97
C LEU A 141 32.95 -9.97 -17.81
N ALA A 142 31.84 -10.70 -17.68
CA ALA A 142 30.52 -10.11 -17.46
C ALA A 142 30.44 -9.41 -16.10
N HIS A 143 31.03 -10.00 -15.05
CA HIS A 143 31.14 -9.39 -13.72
C HIS A 143 31.88 -8.05 -13.75
N HIS A 144 33.10 -8.02 -14.29
CA HIS A 144 33.89 -6.80 -14.38
C HIS A 144 33.17 -5.72 -15.20
N ASN A 145 32.54 -6.11 -16.33
CA ASN A 145 31.77 -5.17 -17.15
C ASN A 145 30.52 -4.64 -16.40
N HIS A 146 29.84 -5.48 -15.62
CA HIS A 146 28.69 -5.08 -14.81
C HIS A 146 29.09 -4.14 -13.67
N GLU A 147 30.20 -4.40 -12.98
CA GLU A 147 30.76 -3.49 -11.96
C GLU A 147 31.17 -2.15 -12.57
N ALA A 148 31.79 -2.17 -13.75
CA ALA A 148 32.17 -0.96 -14.47
C ALA A 148 30.97 -0.05 -14.78
N LEU A 149 29.74 -0.57 -14.88
CA LEU A 149 28.54 0.25 -15.09
C LEU A 149 28.33 1.27 -13.95
N GLN A 150 28.80 1.00 -12.74
CA GLN A 150 28.74 1.96 -11.61
C GLN A 150 29.58 3.21 -11.84
N THR A 151 30.58 3.13 -12.72
CA THR A 151 31.48 4.24 -13.05
C THR A 151 31.03 5.03 -14.27
N VAL A 152 29.95 4.60 -14.95
CA VAL A 152 29.44 5.26 -16.15
C VAL A 152 28.88 6.62 -15.79
N GLN A 153 29.47 7.66 -16.39
CA GLN A 153 28.98 9.02 -16.23
C GLN A 153 27.76 9.24 -17.11
N THR A 154 26.69 9.77 -16.53
CA THR A 154 25.47 10.11 -17.26
C THR A 154 25.20 11.60 -17.15
N LYS A 155 24.68 12.19 -18.23
CA LYS A 155 24.25 13.59 -18.26
C LYS A 155 22.88 13.69 -18.92
N GLU A 156 21.95 14.30 -18.21
CA GLU A 156 20.63 14.61 -18.74
C GLU A 156 20.68 15.95 -19.49
N LEU A 157 20.07 15.98 -20.68
CA LEU A 157 19.99 17.13 -21.55
C LEU A 157 18.52 17.32 -21.95
N SER A 158 17.99 18.52 -21.80
CA SER A 158 16.64 18.84 -22.28
C SER A 158 16.74 19.69 -23.54
N ILE A 159 16.32 19.16 -24.68
CA ILE A 159 16.40 19.81 -26.00
C ILE A 159 15.00 19.82 -26.60
N ASN A 160 14.46 21.01 -26.89
CA ASN A 160 13.12 21.20 -27.47
C ASN A 160 11.99 20.49 -26.70
N GLY A 161 12.08 20.41 -25.37
CA GLY A 161 11.07 19.76 -24.52
C GLY A 161 11.21 18.23 -24.41
N TYR A 162 12.25 17.65 -25.01
CA TYR A 162 12.57 16.24 -24.88
C TYR A 162 13.78 16.04 -23.95
N THR A 163 13.64 15.10 -23.02
CA THR A 163 14.73 14.68 -22.14
C THR A 163 15.57 13.60 -22.81
N PHE A 164 16.86 13.87 -23.00
CA PHE A 164 17.87 12.93 -23.46
C PHE A 164 18.81 12.59 -22.31
N VAL A 165 19.20 11.33 -22.19
CA VAL A 165 20.25 10.90 -21.26
C VAL A 165 21.43 10.42 -22.08
N VAL A 166 22.55 11.15 -22.00
CA VAL A 166 23.81 10.76 -22.64
C VAL A 166 24.64 10.00 -21.62
N GLN A 167 25.24 8.88 -22.03
CA GLN A 167 26.07 8.03 -21.17
C GLN A 167 27.48 7.93 -21.75
N CYS A 168 28.50 8.21 -20.95
CA CYS A 168 29.90 7.97 -21.28
C CYS A 168 30.36 6.68 -20.60
N ASN A 169 30.44 5.60 -21.37
CA ASN A 169 30.93 4.30 -20.90
C ASN A 169 32.29 3.98 -21.53
N ALA A 170 33.37 4.41 -20.88
CA ALA A 170 34.74 4.18 -21.34
C ALA A 170 35.09 2.69 -21.45
N GLN A 171 34.46 1.83 -20.66
CA GLN A 171 34.70 0.38 -20.64
C GLN A 171 33.99 -0.36 -21.78
N ARG A 172 33.01 0.27 -22.44
CA ARG A 172 32.29 -0.32 -23.59
C ARG A 172 33.21 -0.56 -24.79
N ALA A 173 34.24 0.27 -24.98
CA ALA A 173 35.22 0.12 -26.07
C ALA A 173 36.05 -1.17 -25.94
N VAL A 174 36.30 -1.64 -24.71
CA VAL A 174 37.04 -2.88 -24.43
C VAL A 174 36.18 -4.13 -24.70
N SER A 175 34.86 -4.02 -24.49
CA SER A 175 33.91 -5.13 -24.64
C SER A 175 33.60 -5.52 -26.08
N THR A 176 33.72 -4.60 -27.05
CA THR A 176 33.28 -4.87 -28.42
C THR A 176 34.30 -5.61 -29.26
N THR A 177 35.57 -5.74 -28.82
CA THR A 177 36.70 -6.19 -29.67
C THR A 177 36.76 -5.50 -31.04
N ALA A 178 36.03 -4.40 -31.19
CA ALA A 178 35.86 -3.69 -32.44
C ALA A 178 37.10 -2.83 -32.60
N LYS A 179 37.86 -3.16 -33.64
CA LYS A 179 38.97 -2.37 -34.13
C LYS A 179 38.52 -0.93 -34.33
N VAL A 180 38.99 -0.04 -33.47
CA VAL A 180 38.86 1.41 -33.60
C VAL A 180 40.09 1.88 -34.38
N ASP A 181 40.09 1.54 -35.66
CA ASP A 181 41.02 2.02 -36.68
C ASP A 181 40.48 3.33 -37.27
#